data_AF-A0A7S3LZT9-F1
#
_entry.id   AF-A0A7S3LZT9-F1
#
_cell.length_a   1.000
_cell.length_b   1.000
_cell.length_c   1.000
_cell.angle_alpha   90.00
_cell.angle_beta   90.00
_cell.angle_gamma   90.00
#
_symmetry.space_group_name_H-M   'P 1'
#
loop_
_entity.id
_entity.type
_entity.pdbx_description
1 polymer ?
#
loop_
_entity_poly.entity_id
_entity_poly.type
_entity_poly.pdbx_seq_one_letter_code
_entity_poly.pdbx_strand_id
1 'polypeptide(L)'
;DACVPGDDACGLELLQRRAGMTRAAGSDAPVTSQGACPEALLVGEWLDQDAMGFLTVNIHLNVHPPAAGASCDGVNADIIMPSYLGAPVHYNVSMTPAADSTYTVKYYNPLANPPYFHEGTFDPATQTLTEDLGMLNGDTQLAPMAGAATTILTFKKVTK
;
A
#
# COMPACT_ATOMS: atom_id res chain seq x y z
N ASP A 1 -31.03 -12.27 20.96
CA ASP A 1 -31.39 -10.89 20.60
C ASP A 1 -31.12 -10.65 19.12
N ALA A 2 -32.17 -10.34 18.36
CA ALA A 2 -32.11 -10.16 16.91
C ALA A 2 -32.10 -8.67 16.57
N CYS A 3 -31.14 -8.23 15.75
CA CYS A 3 -31.05 -6.84 15.31
C CYS A 3 -32.24 -6.43 14.46
N VAL A 4 -32.73 -5.21 14.68
CA VAL A 4 -33.80 -4.56 13.90
C VAL A 4 -33.16 -3.60 12.88
N PRO A 5 -33.65 -3.53 11.63
CA PRO A 5 -33.11 -2.61 10.62
C PRO A 5 -33.27 -1.14 11.02
N GLY A 6 -32.20 -0.35 10.90
CA GLY A 6 -32.17 1.09 11.18
C GLY A 6 -31.33 1.51 12.40
N ASP A 7 -30.66 0.56 13.05
CA ASP A 7 -29.72 0.84 14.12
C ASP A 7 -28.28 0.88 13.58
N ASP A 8 -27.69 2.07 13.47
CA ASP A 8 -26.34 2.30 12.92
C ASP A 8 -25.26 1.51 13.69
N ALA A 9 -25.51 1.20 14.96
CA ALA A 9 -24.66 0.36 15.79
C ALA A 9 -24.64 -1.11 15.30
N CYS A 10 -25.76 -1.62 14.76
CA CYS A 10 -25.80 -2.99 14.26
C CYS A 10 -25.16 -3.11 12.85
N GLY A 11 -25.10 -2.03 12.08
CA GLY A 11 -24.33 -1.98 10.83
C GLY A 11 -22.83 -2.22 11.05
N LEU A 12 -22.29 -1.64 12.12
CA LEU A 12 -20.88 -1.79 12.50
C LEU A 12 -20.56 -3.22 12.99
N GLU A 13 -21.44 -3.83 13.79
CA GLU A 13 -21.29 -5.23 14.23
C GLU A 13 -21.42 -6.23 13.08
N LEU A 14 -22.30 -5.99 12.10
CA LEU A 14 -22.44 -6.85 10.92
C LEU A 14 -21.22 -6.76 9.98
N LEU A 15 -20.60 -5.58 9.86
CA LEU A 15 -19.35 -5.39 9.13
C LEU A 15 -18.18 -6.09 9.82
N GLN A 16 -18.07 -5.98 11.15
CA GLN A 16 -17.05 -6.68 11.94
C GLN A 16 -17.25 -8.20 11.93
N ARG A 17 -18.50 -8.69 11.96
CA ARG A 17 -18.80 -10.13 11.83
C ARG A 17 -18.53 -10.68 10.44
N ARG A 18 -18.75 -9.92 9.36
CA ARG A 18 -18.37 -10.34 8.00
C ARG A 18 -16.86 -10.40 7.81
N ALA A 19 -16.10 -9.47 8.40
CA ALA A 19 -14.64 -9.52 8.42
C ALA A 19 -14.09 -10.73 9.21
N GLY A 20 -14.84 -11.22 10.21
CA GLY A 20 -14.50 -12.43 10.97
C GLY A 20 -14.85 -13.76 10.28
N MET A 21 -15.85 -13.79 9.38
CA MET A 21 -16.36 -15.03 8.78
C MET A 21 -15.71 -15.42 7.44
N THR A 22 -14.96 -14.54 6.77
CA THR A 22 -14.12 -14.93 5.63
C THR A 22 -12.86 -15.72 6.03
N ARG A 23 -12.57 -15.87 7.33
CA ARG A 23 -11.58 -16.81 7.88
C ARG A 23 -12.24 -18.09 8.40
N ALA A 24 -12.85 -18.86 7.51
CA ALA A 24 -13.25 -20.23 7.83
C ALA A 24 -13.32 -21.11 6.58
N ALA A 25 -12.17 -21.38 5.96
CA ALA A 25 -11.87 -22.67 5.31
C ALA A 25 -10.40 -22.69 4.88
N GLY A 26 -9.56 -23.44 5.60
CA GLY A 26 -8.26 -23.90 5.10
C GLY A 26 -7.03 -23.57 5.94
N SER A 27 -6.63 -24.57 6.75
CA SER A 27 -5.25 -24.87 7.22
C SER A 27 -4.47 -23.86 8.07
N ASP A 28 -4.38 -24.20 9.36
CA ASP A 28 -3.31 -23.96 10.35
C ASP A 28 -2.16 -23.01 9.99
N ALA A 29 -2.31 -21.76 10.43
CA ALA A 29 -1.20 -20.97 10.96
C ALA A 29 -1.73 -20.11 12.12
N PRO A 30 -0.99 -19.96 13.23
CA PRO A 30 -1.43 -19.14 14.35
C PRO A 30 -1.46 -17.68 13.90
N VAL A 31 -2.65 -17.12 13.71
CA VAL A 31 -2.84 -15.68 13.55
C VAL A 31 -2.65 -15.04 14.92
N THR A 32 -1.41 -14.73 15.26
CA THR A 32 -1.11 -13.74 16.30
C THR A 32 -1.10 -12.36 15.65
N SER A 33 -2.14 -11.55 15.85
CA SER A 33 -1.99 -10.08 15.96
C SER A 33 -3.33 -9.41 16.27
N GLN A 34 -3.52 -9.09 17.55
CA GLN A 34 -3.97 -7.75 17.89
C GLN A 34 -2.86 -6.77 17.42
N GLY A 35 -3.16 -5.73 16.63
CA GLY A 35 -2.27 -4.57 16.49
C GLY A 35 -1.16 -4.60 15.42
N ALA A 36 -1.32 -5.31 14.29
CA ALA A 36 -0.41 -5.18 13.15
C ALA A 36 -0.85 -4.05 12.20
N CYS A 37 0.09 -3.19 11.81
CA CYS A 37 -0.17 -2.06 10.89
C CYS A 37 -0.57 -2.54 9.48
N PRO A 38 -1.53 -1.87 8.80
CA PRO A 38 -1.98 -2.26 7.47
C PRO A 38 -0.85 -2.30 6.43
N GLU A 39 0.20 -1.49 6.62
CA GLU A 39 1.40 -1.42 5.80
C GLU A 39 2.17 -2.75 5.73
N ALA A 40 1.97 -3.63 6.72
CA ALA A 40 2.51 -5.00 6.67
C ALA A 40 2.02 -5.78 5.44
N LEU A 41 0.87 -5.43 4.87
CA LEU A 41 0.35 -6.02 3.64
C LEU A 41 1.21 -5.71 2.41
N LEU A 42 1.97 -4.61 2.45
CA LEU A 42 2.81 -4.19 1.33
C LEU A 42 4.13 -4.97 1.24
N VAL A 43 4.53 -5.68 2.30
CA VAL A 43 5.78 -6.46 2.31
C VAL A 43 5.76 -7.51 1.20
N GLY A 44 6.78 -7.52 0.34
CA GLY A 44 6.93 -8.54 -0.69
C GLY A 44 7.67 -8.10 -1.95
N GLU A 45 7.62 -8.96 -2.96
CA GLU A 45 8.16 -8.72 -4.29
C GLU A 45 7.04 -8.21 -5.21
N TRP A 46 7.35 -7.21 -6.04
CA TRP A 46 6.40 -6.42 -6.82
C TRP A 46 6.93 -6.17 -8.22
N LEU A 47 6.08 -6.36 -9.23
CA LEU A 47 6.45 -6.24 -10.64
C LEU A 47 5.65 -5.14 -11.32
N ASP A 48 6.34 -4.17 -11.91
CA ASP A 48 5.76 -3.23 -12.87
C ASP A 48 5.85 -3.84 -14.27
N GLN A 49 4.75 -3.78 -15.01
CA GLN A 49 4.68 -4.24 -16.39
C GLN A 49 4.14 -3.12 -17.26
N ASP A 50 4.71 -2.96 -18.46
CA ASP A 50 4.16 -2.02 -19.43
C ASP A 50 2.82 -2.50 -20.00
N ALA A 51 2.19 -1.67 -20.83
CA ALA A 51 0.90 -1.99 -21.46
C ALA A 51 0.93 -3.25 -22.35
N MET A 52 2.12 -3.76 -22.71
CA MET A 52 2.31 -4.98 -23.50
C MET A 52 2.65 -6.19 -22.62
N GLY A 53 2.72 -6.02 -21.30
CA GLY A 53 3.02 -7.08 -20.33
C GLY A 53 4.51 -7.38 -20.18
N PHE A 54 5.41 -6.55 -20.73
CA PHE A 54 6.83 -6.71 -20.49
C PHE A 54 7.19 -6.17 -19.11
N LEU A 55 7.97 -6.95 -18.34
CA LEU A 55 8.50 -6.51 -17.06
C LEU A 55 9.40 -5.30 -17.26
N THR A 56 9.01 -4.16 -16.71
CA THR A 56 9.78 -2.92 -16.73
C THR A 56 10.68 -2.83 -15.50
N VAL A 57 10.12 -3.14 -14.32
CA VAL A 57 10.83 -3.05 -13.04
C VAL A 57 10.36 -4.16 -12.09
N ASN A 58 11.29 -4.76 -11.36
CA ASN A 58 11.00 -5.61 -10.20
C ASN A 58 11.55 -4.92 -8.95
N ILE A 59 10.69 -4.65 -7.97
CA ILE A 59 11.07 -4.07 -6.68
C ILE A 59 10.76 -5.02 -5.55
N HIS A 60 11.54 -4.94 -4.49
CA HIS A 60 11.23 -5.57 -3.21
C HIS A 60 10.91 -4.48 -2.19
N LEU A 61 9.73 -4.57 -1.59
CA LEU A 61 9.30 -3.66 -0.54
C LEU A 61 9.42 -4.33 0.82
N ASN A 62 10.27 -3.77 1.67
CA ASN A 62 10.44 -4.19 3.06
C ASN A 62 9.84 -3.14 3.99
N VAL A 63 8.71 -3.45 4.62
CA VAL A 63 8.11 -2.59 5.65
C VAL A 63 8.56 -3.08 7.02
N HIS A 64 9.19 -2.18 7.77
CA HIS A 64 9.65 -2.48 9.13
C HIS A 64 8.49 -2.34 10.11
N PRO A 65 8.25 -3.34 10.96
CA PRO A 65 7.22 -3.23 11.99
C PRO A 65 7.55 -2.05 12.92
N PRO A 66 6.54 -1.26 13.32
CA PRO A 66 6.79 -0.19 14.27
C PRO A 66 7.25 -0.76 15.61
N ALA A 67 7.91 0.08 16.41
CA ALA A 67 8.22 -0.27 17.80
C ALA A 67 6.94 -0.64 18.55
N ALA A 68 7.05 -1.57 19.52
CA ALA A 68 5.89 -2.03 20.28
C ALA A 68 5.15 -0.86 20.95
N GLY A 69 3.85 -0.72 20.66
CA GLY A 69 3.01 0.37 21.16
C GLY A 69 3.09 1.69 20.40
N ALA A 70 3.85 1.76 19.30
CA ALA A 70 3.89 2.94 18.43
C ALA A 70 2.73 2.94 17.41
N SER A 71 2.41 4.13 16.88
CA SER A 71 1.41 4.31 15.82
C SER A 71 1.87 3.68 14.50
N CYS A 72 0.91 3.35 13.63
CA CYS A 72 1.15 2.94 12.25
C CYS A 72 1.42 4.13 11.31
N ASP A 73 1.31 5.36 11.80
CA ASP A 73 1.51 6.55 10.98
C ASP A 73 2.98 6.68 10.55
N GLY A 74 3.25 6.36 9.28
CA GLY A 74 4.57 6.56 8.67
C GLY A 74 5.61 5.53 9.12
N VAL A 75 5.32 4.25 8.91
CA VAL A 75 6.27 3.16 9.17
C VAL A 75 7.44 3.19 8.20
N ASN A 76 8.64 2.90 8.68
CA ASN A 76 9.83 2.88 7.83
C ASN A 76 9.72 1.73 6.82
N ALA A 77 10.07 2.01 5.57
CA ALA A 77 10.13 1.02 4.51
C ALA A 77 11.35 1.24 3.61
N ASP A 78 11.90 0.14 3.11
CA ASP A 78 12.96 0.14 2.10
C ASP A 78 12.38 -0.36 0.78
N ILE A 79 12.54 0.44 -0.28
CA ILE A 79 12.31 0.01 -1.66
C ILE A 79 13.65 -0.41 -2.25
N ILE A 80 13.81 -1.71 -2.46
CA ILE A 80 14.99 -2.28 -3.11
C ILE A 80 14.66 -2.45 -4.58
N MET A 81 15.31 -1.64 -5.41
CA MET A 81 15.20 -1.72 -6.87
C MET A 81 16.43 -2.46 -7.44
N PRO A 82 16.39 -2.89 -8.71
CA PRO A 82 17.56 -3.45 -9.37
C PRO A 82 18.70 -2.42 -9.38
N SER A 83 19.94 -2.88 -9.13
CA SER A 83 21.09 -2.00 -8.91
C SER A 83 21.41 -1.05 -10.06
N TYR A 84 21.00 -1.38 -11.29
CA TYR A 84 21.15 -0.51 -12.46
C TYR A 84 20.22 0.72 -12.43
N LEU A 85 19.15 0.70 -11.60
CA LEU A 85 18.27 1.84 -11.35
C LEU A 85 18.75 2.70 -10.17
N GLY A 86 19.75 2.23 -9.41
CA GLY A 86 20.36 2.99 -8.32
C GLY A 86 20.40 2.24 -6.99
N ALA A 87 20.64 2.99 -5.93
CA ALA A 87 20.65 2.49 -4.56
C ALA A 87 19.21 2.29 -4.03
N PRO A 88 19.02 1.43 -3.01
CA PRO A 88 17.75 1.35 -2.30
C PRO A 88 17.30 2.73 -1.80
N VAL A 89 15.99 2.95 -1.80
CA VAL A 89 15.38 4.20 -1.34
C VAL A 89 14.63 3.95 -0.04
N HIS A 90 14.85 4.83 0.93
CA HIS A 90 14.21 4.78 2.24
C HIS A 90 13.01 5.72 2.26
N TYR A 91 11.83 5.18 2.59
CA TYR A 91 10.60 5.93 2.75
C TYR A 91 9.99 5.70 4.13
N ASN A 92 9.18 6.66 4.58
CA ASN A 92 8.16 6.41 5.57
C ASN A 92 6.85 6.21 4.80
N VAL A 93 6.25 5.04 4.96
CA VAL A 93 5.03 4.64 4.27
C VAL A 93 3.86 4.71 5.24
N SER A 94 2.73 5.26 4.78
CA SER A 94 1.47 5.23 5.53
C SER A 94 0.32 4.82 4.63
N MET A 95 -0.60 4.03 5.16
CA MET A 95 -1.80 3.56 4.49
C MET A 95 -3.05 4.07 5.20
N THR A 96 -3.89 4.80 4.46
CA THR A 96 -5.20 5.23 4.94
C THR A 96 -6.28 4.46 4.20
N PRO A 97 -7.27 3.85 4.90
CA PRO A 97 -8.41 3.23 4.23
C PRO A 97 -9.12 4.23 3.31
N ALA A 98 -9.38 3.80 2.08
CA ALA A 98 -10.11 4.56 1.09
C ALA A 98 -11.47 3.90 0.82
N ALA A 99 -12.21 4.43 -0.16
CA ALA A 99 -13.44 3.79 -0.63
C ALA A 99 -13.15 2.38 -1.18
N ASP A 100 -14.20 1.55 -1.26
CA ASP A 100 -14.17 0.26 -1.95
C ASP A 100 -13.13 -0.76 -1.43
N SER A 101 -12.81 -0.69 -0.14
CA SER A 101 -11.84 -1.62 0.51
C SER A 101 -10.40 -1.51 -0.02
N THR A 102 -10.07 -0.37 -0.63
CA THR A 102 -8.70 -0.02 -1.04
C THR A 102 -8.02 0.85 0.02
N TYR A 103 -6.74 1.14 -0.18
CA TYR A 103 -5.97 2.07 0.66
C TYR A 103 -5.35 3.16 -0.20
N THR A 104 -5.35 4.40 0.28
CA THR A 104 -4.42 5.43 -0.18
C THR A 104 -3.07 5.18 0.48
N VAL A 105 -2.00 5.17 -0.32
CA VAL A 105 -0.63 4.96 0.13
C VAL A 105 0.15 6.25 -0.04
N LYS A 106 0.90 6.66 0.98
CA LYS A 106 1.80 7.81 0.91
C LYS A 106 3.24 7.34 1.09
N TYR A 107 4.12 7.74 0.17
CA TYR A 107 5.54 7.42 0.15
C TYR A 107 6.33 8.69 0.49
N TYR A 108 6.62 8.92 1.78
CA TYR A 108 7.33 10.12 2.22
C TYR A 108 8.84 9.86 2.31
N ASN A 109 9.65 10.65 1.60
CA ASN A 109 11.10 10.59 1.65
C ASN A 109 11.64 11.71 2.56
N PRO A 110 11.91 11.43 3.86
CA PRO A 110 12.43 12.44 4.78
C PRO A 110 13.91 12.78 4.52
N LEU A 111 14.65 11.94 3.78
CA LEU A 111 16.08 12.10 3.55
C LEU A 111 16.39 12.93 2.29
N ALA A 112 15.40 13.19 1.45
CA ALA A 112 15.52 14.09 0.33
C ALA A 112 15.67 15.55 0.80
N ASN A 113 16.27 16.39 -0.04
CA ASN A 113 16.41 17.82 0.21
C ASN A 113 15.93 18.64 -1.00
N PRO A 114 14.72 19.24 -0.94
CA PRO A 114 13.78 19.20 0.18
C PRO A 114 13.12 17.81 0.34
N PRO A 115 12.60 17.47 1.55
CA PRO A 115 11.76 16.29 1.72
C PRO A 115 10.54 16.35 0.80
N TYR A 116 10.11 15.18 0.32
CA TYR A 116 8.96 15.10 -0.57
C TYR A 116 8.13 13.84 -0.31
N PHE A 117 6.93 13.79 -0.87
CA PHE A 117 6.16 12.56 -0.96
C PHE A 117 5.48 12.39 -2.31
N HIS A 118 5.31 11.12 -2.68
CA HIS A 118 4.37 10.67 -3.69
C HIS A 118 3.17 9.99 -3.02
N GLU A 119 2.08 9.87 -3.78
CA GLU A 119 0.87 9.17 -3.35
C GLU A 119 0.51 8.08 -4.35
N GLY A 120 -0.29 7.13 -3.91
CA GLY A 120 -0.72 6.02 -4.71
C GLY A 120 -1.85 5.26 -4.03
N THR A 121 -2.12 4.06 -4.53
CA THR A 121 -3.20 3.22 -4.02
C THR A 121 -2.76 1.78 -3.86
N PHE A 122 -3.36 1.08 -2.91
CA PHE A 122 -3.22 -0.35 -2.75
C PHE A 122 -4.59 -1.02 -2.74
N ASP A 123 -4.77 -1.97 -3.65
CA ASP A 123 -5.93 -2.85 -3.69
C ASP A 123 -5.53 -4.25 -3.17
N PRO A 124 -5.99 -4.64 -1.96
CA PRO A 124 -5.69 -5.95 -1.40
C PRO A 124 -6.37 -7.10 -2.14
N ALA A 125 -7.48 -6.87 -2.85
CA ALA A 125 -8.19 -7.91 -3.57
C ALA A 125 -7.42 -8.33 -4.84
N THR A 126 -6.82 -7.36 -5.52
CA THR A 126 -6.05 -7.60 -6.76
C THR A 126 -4.54 -7.62 -6.54
N GLN A 127 -4.08 -7.37 -5.32
CA GLN A 127 -2.67 -7.22 -4.94
C GLN A 127 -1.94 -6.25 -5.88
N THR A 128 -2.56 -5.09 -6.09
CA THR A 128 -2.06 -4.02 -6.97
C THR A 128 -1.64 -2.83 -6.14
N LEU A 129 -0.43 -2.34 -6.36
CA LEU A 129 0.12 -1.16 -5.74
C LEU A 129 0.44 -0.13 -6.82
N THR A 130 0.04 1.13 -6.62
CA THR A 130 0.38 2.21 -7.54
C THR A 130 1.21 3.28 -6.86
N GLU A 131 2.00 4.01 -7.63
CA GLU A 131 2.67 5.24 -7.20
C GLU A 131 2.54 6.27 -8.33
N ASP A 132 1.98 7.43 -8.02
CA ASP A 132 1.84 8.54 -8.98
C ASP A 132 3.06 9.46 -8.90
N LEU A 133 4.00 9.25 -9.82
CA LEU A 133 5.20 10.10 -9.95
C LEU A 133 4.88 11.50 -10.49
N GLY A 134 3.69 11.70 -11.05
CA GLY A 134 3.21 13.00 -11.52
C GLY A 134 2.66 13.88 -10.41
N MET A 135 2.41 13.33 -9.22
CA MET A 135 1.97 14.07 -8.06
C MET A 135 3.09 14.12 -7.04
N LEU A 136 3.60 15.31 -6.75
CA LEU A 136 4.65 15.53 -5.76
C LEU A 136 4.14 16.51 -4.72
N ASN A 137 4.18 16.12 -3.45
CA ASN A 137 3.70 16.93 -2.33
C ASN A 137 2.22 17.36 -2.44
N GLY A 138 1.40 16.57 -3.13
CA GLY A 138 -0.01 16.88 -3.39
C GLY A 138 -0.24 17.82 -4.59
N ASP A 139 0.82 18.29 -5.23
CA ASP A 139 0.76 19.14 -6.41
C ASP A 139 1.10 18.36 -7.69
N THR A 140 0.32 18.60 -8.74
CA THR A 140 0.62 18.05 -10.06
C THR A 140 1.92 18.64 -10.59
N GLN A 141 2.89 17.77 -10.84
CA GLN A 141 4.08 18.10 -11.58
C GLN A 141 3.74 18.10 -13.06
N LEU A 142 3.73 19.29 -13.66
CA LEU A 142 3.62 19.41 -15.10
C LEU A 142 4.78 18.66 -15.73
N ALA A 143 4.47 17.71 -16.61
CA ALA A 143 5.50 16.98 -17.32
C ALA A 143 6.38 18.00 -18.06
N PRO A 144 7.72 17.85 -18.02
CA PRO A 144 8.65 18.82 -18.59
C PRO A 144 8.49 18.99 -20.12
N MET A 145 7.69 18.14 -20.76
CA MET A 145 7.36 18.19 -22.18
C MET A 145 5.84 18.07 -22.38
N ALA A 146 5.29 18.93 -23.23
CA ALA A 146 3.90 18.83 -23.65
C ALA A 146 3.65 17.45 -24.30
N GLY A 147 2.75 16.66 -23.72
CA GLY A 147 2.40 15.31 -24.19
C GLY A 147 3.08 14.15 -23.44
N ALA A 148 4.01 14.42 -22.51
CA ALA A 148 4.48 13.40 -21.60
C ALA A 148 3.40 13.15 -20.52
N ALA A 149 2.88 11.93 -20.46
CA ALA A 149 1.93 11.54 -19.43
C ALA A 149 2.66 11.43 -18.09
N THR A 150 2.00 11.85 -17.00
CA THR A 150 2.43 11.54 -15.64
C THR A 150 2.45 10.01 -15.48
N THR A 151 3.61 9.45 -15.13
CA THR A 151 3.83 8.01 -15.12
C THR A 151 3.32 7.44 -13.79
N ILE A 152 2.05 7.07 -13.73
CA ILE A 152 1.56 6.22 -12.64
C ILE A 152 2.22 4.84 -12.81
N LEU A 153 3.09 4.48 -11.88
CA LEU A 153 3.67 3.14 -11.81
C LEU A 153 2.60 2.18 -11.28
N THR A 154 2.51 0.98 -11.86
CA THR A 154 1.52 -0.01 -11.45
C THR A 154 2.19 -1.35 -11.21
N PHE A 155 2.35 -1.67 -9.93
CA PHE A 155 2.96 -2.90 -9.49
C PHE A 155 1.94 -3.97 -9.15
N LYS A 156 2.23 -5.21 -9.54
CA LYS A 156 1.51 -6.41 -9.10
C LYS A 156 2.38 -7.23 -8.16
N LYS A 157 1.81 -7.67 -7.04
CA LYS A 157 2.54 -8.51 -6.09
C LYS A 157 2.82 -9.88 -6.68
N VAL A 158 4.04 -10.38 -6.50
CA VAL A 158 4.39 -11.76 -6.83
C VAL A 158 3.86 -12.66 -5.72
N THR A 159 2.76 -13.37 -5.99
CA THR A 159 2.27 -14.44 -5.12
C THR A 159 2.96 -15.74 -5.52
N LYS A 160 3.79 -16.28 -4.64
CA LYS A 160 4.36 -17.63 -4.79
C LYS A 160 3.42 -18.69 -4.25
#